data_AF-A0A7K2JEY0-F1
#
_entry.id   AF-A0A7K2JEY0-F1
#
_cell.length_a   1.000
_cell.length_b   1.000
_cell.length_c   1.000
_cell.angle_alpha   90.00
_cell.angle_beta   90.00
_cell.angle_gamma   90.00
#
_symmetry.space_group_name_H-M   'P 1'
#
loop_
_entity.id
_entity.type
_entity.pdbx_description
1 polymer ?
#
loop_
_entity_poly.entity_id
_entity_poly.type
_entity_poly.pdbx_seq_one_letter_code
_entity_poly.pdbx_strand_id
1 'polypeptide(L)'
;WRYRVAWSPVTVASGVLSGAWLVVVPAGFADDAWVSECVAGLARCGAWPVVLELAADESGREAVAGRLRPLVAGEPDGFAGVVSLLGLASNRHEVFGSVPVSVALTLGLVQALG
;
A
#
# COMPACT_ATOMS: atom_id res chain seq x y z
N TRP A 1 31.49 -0.62 -21.23
CA TRP A 1 30.62 -1.75 -20.85
C TRP A 1 29.18 -1.47 -21.27
N ARG A 2 28.37 -2.48 -21.64
CA ARG A 2 26.94 -2.33 -22.01
C ARG A 2 26.08 -3.31 -21.19
N TYR A 3 25.01 -2.81 -20.58
CA TYR A 3 24.04 -3.58 -19.81
C TYR A 3 22.62 -3.36 -20.34
N ARG A 4 21.68 -4.26 -20.03
CA ARG A 4 20.25 -4.12 -20.31
C ARG A 4 19.41 -4.71 -19.18
N VAL A 5 18.18 -4.23 -19.04
CA VAL A 5 17.14 -4.88 -18.24
C VAL A 5 16.61 -6.08 -19.01
N ALA A 6 16.45 -7.21 -18.32
CA ALA A 6 15.80 -8.41 -18.83
C ALA A 6 14.97 -9.04 -17.71
N TRP A 7 13.89 -9.72 -18.08
CA TRP A 7 13.00 -10.42 -17.15
C TRP A 7 13.10 -11.92 -17.41
N SER A 8 13.19 -12.70 -16.32
CA SER A 8 13.20 -14.17 -16.35
C SER A 8 12.06 -14.69 -15.47
N PRO A 9 11.41 -15.80 -15.85
CA PRO A 9 10.40 -16.43 -15.01
C PRO A 9 10.97 -16.86 -13.65
N VAL A 10 10.16 -16.74 -12.60
CA VAL A 10 10.47 -17.23 -11.25
C VAL A 10 9.31 -18.10 -10.78
N THR A 11 9.63 -19.27 -10.20
CA THR A 11 8.63 -20.14 -9.60
C THR A 11 8.20 -19.56 -8.25
N VAL A 12 6.89 -19.38 -8.07
CA VAL A 12 6.31 -18.94 -6.80
C VAL A 12 5.81 -20.16 -6.03
N ALA A 13 6.29 -20.34 -4.80
CA ALA A 13 5.78 -21.38 -3.91
C ALA A 13 4.41 -20.99 -3.35
N SER A 14 3.51 -21.96 -3.19
CA SER A 14 2.27 -21.75 -2.46
C SER A 14 2.56 -21.56 -0.97
N GLY A 15 1.94 -20.56 -0.35
CA GLY A 15 2.01 -20.31 1.09
C GLY A 15 0.65 -19.89 1.63
N VAL A 16 0.45 -20.10 2.93
CA VAL A 16 -0.71 -19.60 3.68
C VAL A 16 -0.26 -18.36 4.43
N LEU A 17 -1.01 -17.27 4.31
CA LEU A 17 -0.87 -16.05 5.09
C LEU A 17 -1.68 -16.18 6.40
N SER A 18 -1.38 -15.32 7.36
CA SER A 18 -2.12 -15.20 8.60
C SER A 18 -2.06 -13.77 9.13
N GLY A 19 -2.94 -13.47 10.09
CA GLY A 19 -2.98 -12.19 10.79
C GLY A 19 -3.54 -11.05 9.95
N ALA A 20 -3.54 -9.85 10.54
CA ALA A 20 -3.98 -8.63 9.89
C ALA A 20 -2.97 -8.17 8.82
N TRP A 21 -3.46 -7.76 7.66
CA TRP A 21 -2.65 -7.21 6.57
C TRP A 21 -3.17 -5.83 6.19
N LEU A 22 -2.34 -4.81 6.31
CA LEU A 22 -2.72 -3.45 5.93
C LEU A 22 -2.64 -3.32 4.40
N VAL A 23 -3.75 -2.95 3.77
CA VAL A 23 -3.81 -2.66 2.33
C VAL A 23 -3.99 -1.15 2.16
N VAL A 24 -2.95 -0.47 1.67
CA VAL A 24 -2.95 0.99 1.52
C VAL A 24 -3.26 1.35 0.08
N VAL A 25 -4.29 2.15 -0.14
CA VAL A 25 -4.79 2.53 -1.47
C VAL A 25 -4.97 4.05 -1.58
N PRO A 26 -4.92 4.63 -2.79
CA PRO A 26 -5.28 6.02 -2.97
C PRO A 26 -6.76 6.25 -2.63
N ALA A 27 -7.10 7.41 -2.07
CA ALA A 27 -8.48 7.76 -1.79
C ALA A 27 -9.36 7.69 -3.05
N GLY A 28 -10.53 7.04 -2.93
CA GLY A 28 -11.48 6.80 -4.01
C GLY A 28 -11.19 5.52 -4.83
N PHE A 29 -10.20 4.72 -4.44
CA PHE A 29 -9.86 3.46 -5.11
C PHE A 29 -10.26 2.22 -4.31
N ALA A 30 -10.91 2.35 -3.13
CA ALA A 30 -11.32 1.19 -2.34
C ALA A 30 -12.18 0.18 -3.13
N ASP A 31 -13.07 0.68 -4.00
CA ASP A 31 -13.95 -0.13 -4.84
C ASP A 31 -13.37 -0.43 -6.23
N ASP A 32 -12.12 -0.05 -6.51
CA ASP A 32 -11.45 -0.39 -7.76
C ASP A 32 -11.32 -1.91 -7.90
N ALA A 33 -11.51 -2.42 -9.12
CA ALA A 33 -11.49 -3.85 -9.39
C ALA A 33 -10.14 -4.50 -9.01
N TRP A 34 -9.02 -3.81 -9.22
CA TRP A 34 -7.70 -4.31 -8.83
C TRP A 34 -7.55 -4.36 -7.31
N VAL A 35 -8.02 -3.34 -6.61
CA VAL A 35 -8.00 -3.30 -5.14
C VAL A 35 -8.85 -4.44 -4.57
N SER A 36 -10.06 -4.59 -5.08
CA SER A 36 -11.00 -5.64 -4.65
C SER A 36 -10.42 -7.04 -4.85
N GLU A 37 -9.81 -7.31 -6.01
CA GLU A 37 -9.15 -8.59 -6.30
C GLU A 37 -7.91 -8.83 -5.43
N CYS A 38 -7.11 -7.79 -5.14
CA CYS A 38 -5.98 -7.91 -4.22
C CYS A 38 -6.44 -8.25 -2.80
N VAL A 39 -7.46 -7.56 -2.29
CA VAL A 39 -8.05 -7.81 -0.96
C VAL A 39 -8.62 -9.22 -0.89
N ALA A 40 -9.41 -9.63 -1.89
CA ALA A 40 -9.96 -10.98 -1.97
C ALA A 40 -8.85 -12.05 -2.09
N GLY A 41 -7.79 -11.76 -2.84
CA GLY A 41 -6.60 -12.62 -2.96
C GLY A 41 -5.92 -12.87 -1.63
N LEU A 42 -5.66 -11.81 -0.86
CA LEU A 42 -5.07 -11.91 0.48
C LEU A 42 -5.96 -12.74 1.43
N ALA A 43 -7.26 -12.46 1.43
CA ALA A 43 -8.23 -13.20 2.25
C ALA A 43 -8.29 -14.70 1.87
N ARG A 44 -8.28 -15.04 0.57
CA ARG A 44 -8.21 -16.44 0.11
C ARG A 44 -6.93 -17.15 0.55
N CYS A 45 -5.84 -16.41 0.72
CA CYS A 45 -4.59 -16.94 1.23
C CYS A 45 -4.55 -17.04 2.77
N GLY A 46 -5.60 -16.60 3.49
CA GLY A 46 -5.70 -16.71 4.96
C GLY A 46 -5.39 -15.44 5.76
N ALA A 47 -5.14 -14.31 5.09
CA ALA A 47 -4.95 -13.02 5.75
C ALA A 47 -6.28 -12.37 6.17
N TRP A 48 -6.22 -11.36 7.04
CA TRP A 48 -7.32 -10.46 7.39
C TRP A 48 -7.01 -9.04 6.88
N PRO A 49 -7.42 -8.68 5.65
CA PRO A 49 -7.09 -7.39 5.08
C PRO A 49 -7.80 -6.24 5.78
N VAL A 50 -7.06 -5.18 6.09
CA VAL A 50 -7.58 -3.90 6.59
C VAL A 50 -7.23 -2.82 5.58
N VAL A 51 -8.24 -2.22 4.96
CA VAL A 51 -8.02 -1.21 3.91
C VAL A 51 -7.85 0.18 4.53
N LEU A 52 -6.81 0.89 4.12
CA LEU A 52 -6.57 2.29 4.43
C LEU A 52 -6.51 3.09 3.14
N GLU A 53 -7.41 4.07 3.02
CA GLU A 53 -7.35 5.09 1.98
C GLU A 53 -6.50 6.28 2.44
N LEU A 54 -5.57 6.70 1.57
CA LEU A 54 -4.77 7.92 1.73
C LEU A 54 -5.04 8.90 0.59
N ALA A 55 -5.41 10.12 0.95
CA ALA A 55 -5.58 11.22 0.02
C ALA A 55 -4.22 11.86 -0.34
N ALA A 56 -4.16 12.53 -1.49
CA ALA A 56 -2.91 13.09 -2.01
C ALA A 56 -2.29 14.15 -1.08
N ASP A 57 -3.12 14.92 -0.38
CA ASP A 57 -2.73 15.93 0.60
C ASP A 57 -2.28 15.34 1.96
N GLU A 58 -2.46 14.04 2.15
CA GLU A 58 -2.01 13.31 3.36
C GLU A 58 -0.60 12.72 3.21
N SER A 59 0.16 13.05 2.15
CA SER A 59 1.48 12.43 1.87
C SER A 59 2.60 12.75 2.87
N GLY A 60 2.37 13.65 3.83
CA GLY A 60 3.34 13.98 4.86
C GLY A 60 3.44 12.92 5.95
N ARG A 61 4.65 12.63 6.45
CA ARG A 61 4.92 11.63 7.50
C ARG A 61 3.93 11.67 8.66
N GLU A 62 3.72 12.84 9.27
CA GLU A 62 2.84 12.98 10.43
C GLU A 62 1.36 12.76 10.09
N ALA A 63 0.93 13.16 8.89
CA ALA A 63 -0.43 12.92 8.42
C ALA A 63 -0.66 11.42 8.26
N VAL A 64 0.24 10.71 7.55
CA VAL A 64 0.15 9.26 7.39
C VAL A 64 0.23 8.54 8.74
N ALA A 65 1.14 8.93 9.63
CA ALA A 65 1.22 8.36 10.98
C ALA A 65 -0.08 8.55 11.76
N GLY A 66 -0.73 9.72 11.63
CA GLY A 66 -2.04 9.99 12.20
C GLY A 66 -3.12 9.03 11.71
N ARG A 67 -3.10 8.67 10.42
CA ARG A 67 -4.02 7.70 9.81
C ARG A 67 -3.74 6.25 10.25
N LEU A 68 -2.48 5.91 10.47
CA LEU A 68 -2.06 4.57 10.90
C LEU A 68 -2.35 4.29 12.38
N ARG A 69 -2.15 5.28 13.27
CA ARG A 69 -2.34 5.14 14.73
C ARG A 69 -3.64 4.43 15.15
N PRO A 70 -4.85 4.83 14.69
CA PRO A 70 -6.07 4.17 15.10
C PRO A 70 -6.16 2.72 14.62
N LEU A 71 -5.60 2.40 13.45
CA LEU A 71 -5.59 1.04 12.92
C LEU A 71 -4.65 0.14 13.74
N VAL A 72 -3.46 0.64 14.07
CA VAL A 72 -2.51 -0.07 14.93
C VAL A 72 -3.08 -0.28 16.34
N ALA A 73 -3.79 0.70 16.88
CA ALA A 73 -4.46 0.56 18.18
C ALA A 73 -5.59 -0.50 18.16
N GLY A 74 -6.21 -0.72 17.00
CA GLY A 74 -7.23 -1.76 16.80
C GLY A 74 -6.68 -3.17 16.58
N GLU A 75 -5.37 -3.30 16.27
CA GLU A 75 -4.69 -4.56 15.99
C GLU A 75 -3.61 -4.83 17.06
N PRO A 76 -3.97 -5.38 18.23
CA PRO A 76 -3.05 -5.56 19.36
C PRO A 76 -1.90 -6.52 19.05
N ASP A 77 -2.10 -7.49 18.17
CA ASP A 77 -1.07 -8.41 17.70
C ASP A 77 -0.22 -7.82 16.54
N GLY A 78 -0.56 -6.60 16.11
CA GLY A 78 0.08 -5.90 15.01
C GLY A 78 -0.31 -6.44 13.62
N PHE A 79 0.19 -5.75 12.59
CA PHE A 79 0.04 -6.19 11.20
C PHE A 79 1.15 -7.18 10.83
N ALA A 80 0.76 -8.29 10.21
CA ALA A 80 1.68 -9.29 9.65
C ALA A 80 2.37 -8.80 8.37
N GLY A 81 1.80 -7.78 7.70
CA GLY A 81 2.38 -7.19 6.51
C GLY A 81 1.61 -5.98 5.99
N VAL A 82 2.22 -5.28 5.03
CA VAL A 82 1.63 -4.13 4.32
C VAL A 82 1.70 -4.38 2.83
N VAL A 83 0.59 -4.19 2.13
CA VAL A 83 0.50 -4.15 0.67
C VAL A 83 0.13 -2.73 0.26
N SER A 84 1.01 -2.06 -0.48
CA SER A 84 0.77 -0.71 -1.00
C SER A 84 0.34 -0.79 -2.46
N LEU A 85 -0.89 -0.33 -2.73
CA LEU A 85 -1.43 -0.13 -4.07
C LEU A 85 -1.45 1.36 -4.46
N LEU A 86 -0.70 2.19 -3.74
CA LEU A 86 -0.55 3.63 -4.01
C LEU A 86 0.02 3.91 -5.41
N GLY A 87 0.69 2.93 -6.03
CA GLY A 87 1.13 2.98 -7.42
C GLY A 87 0.02 3.16 -8.45
N LEU A 88 -1.24 2.90 -8.10
CA LEU A 88 -2.40 3.15 -8.97
C LEU A 88 -2.69 4.65 -9.15
N ALA A 89 -2.25 5.50 -8.22
CA ALA A 89 -2.38 6.95 -8.35
C ALA A 89 -1.53 7.46 -9.52
N SER A 90 -2.20 7.84 -10.59
CA SER A 90 -1.58 8.34 -11.84
C SER A 90 -1.48 9.87 -11.91
N ASN A 91 -2.03 10.58 -10.93
CA ASN A 91 -2.03 12.04 -10.87
C ASN A 91 -0.69 12.62 -10.36
N ARG A 92 -0.52 13.92 -10.59
CA ARG A 92 0.63 14.72 -10.13
C ARG A 92 0.26 15.50 -8.88
N HIS A 93 1.24 15.70 -8.01
CA HIS A 93 1.06 16.47 -6.78
C HIS A 93 0.71 17.92 -7.12
N GLU A 94 -0.29 18.50 -6.45
CA GLU A 94 -0.80 19.85 -6.78
C GLU A 94 0.24 20.95 -6.57
N VAL A 95 0.92 20.93 -5.42
CA VAL A 95 2.01 21.87 -5.10
C VAL A 95 3.31 21.56 -5.87
N PHE A 96 3.64 20.28 -6.05
CA PHE A 96 4.88 19.82 -6.68
C PHE A 96 4.60 19.03 -7.97
N GLY A 97 4.16 19.71 -9.02
CA GLY A 97 3.68 19.08 -10.26
C GLY A 97 4.65 18.12 -10.96
N SER A 98 5.95 18.16 -10.66
CA SER A 98 6.93 17.17 -11.15
C SER A 98 6.81 15.80 -10.47
N VAL A 99 6.21 15.73 -9.28
CA VAL A 99 6.13 14.54 -8.44
C VAL A 99 4.82 13.79 -8.67
N PRO A 100 4.86 12.49 -9.04
CA PRO A 100 3.67 11.64 -9.01
C PRO A 100 3.15 11.47 -7.58
N VAL A 101 1.83 11.55 -7.39
CA VAL A 101 1.20 11.38 -6.07
C VAL A 101 1.53 10.01 -5.46
N SER A 102 1.60 8.96 -6.28
CA SER A 102 2.00 7.62 -5.86
C SER A 102 3.36 7.60 -5.14
N VAL A 103 4.34 8.38 -5.64
CA VAL A 103 5.68 8.45 -5.04
C VAL A 103 5.65 9.23 -3.72
N ALA A 104 4.94 10.36 -3.67
CA ALA A 104 4.79 11.15 -2.46
C ALA A 104 4.12 10.34 -1.33
N LEU A 105 3.01 9.67 -1.63
CA LEU A 105 2.29 8.84 -0.66
C LEU A 105 3.11 7.63 -0.23
N THR A 106 3.83 6.97 -1.14
CA THR A 106 4.70 5.84 -0.80
C THR A 106 5.84 6.29 0.12
N LEU A 107 6.43 7.46 -0.13
CA LEU A 107 7.46 8.01 0.75
C LEU A 107 6.91 8.33 2.14
N GLY A 108 5.76 8.99 2.22
CA GLY A 108 5.08 9.28 3.48
C GLY A 108 4.74 8.01 4.27
N LEU A 109 4.27 6.98 3.58
CA LEU A 109 3.98 5.67 4.17
C LEU A 109 5.23 5.01 4.74
N VAL A 110 6.33 4.91 3.98
CA VAL A 110 7.58 4.31 4.46
C VAL A 110 8.15 5.09 5.65
N GLN A 111 8.08 6.43 5.62
CA GLN A 111 8.52 7.27 6.74
C GLN A 111 7.65 7.12 8.00
N ALA A 112 6.36 6.87 7.85
CA ALA A 112 5.44 6.69 8.98
C ALA A 112 5.52 5.29 9.60
N LEU A 113 5.97 4.28 8.83
CA LEU A 113 6.20 2.91 9.30
C LEU A 113 7.55 2.73 10.00
N GLY A 114 8.50 3.67 9.83
CA GLY A 114 9.87 3.63 10.36
C GLY A 114 10.13 4.55 11.54
#